data_AF-A0A661IFC7-F1
#
_entry.id   AF-A0A661IFC7-F1
#
_cell.length_a   1.000
_cell.length_b   1.000
_cell.length_c   1.000
_cell.angle_alpha   90.00
_cell.angle_beta   90.00
_cell.angle_gamma   90.00
#
_symmetry.space_group_name_H-M   'P 1'
#
loop_
_entity.id
_entity.type
_entity.pdbx_description
1 polymer ?
#
loop_
_entity_poly.entity_id
_entity_poly.type
_entity_poly.pdbx_seq_one_letter_code
_entity_poly.pdbx_strand_id
1 'polypeptide(L)'
;ALEDADFLYLHVEAPDEASHMGDVEEKIRAIERFDQEVVGTILEGLTGDFRIMVLPDHPTPISVRTHVDEPVPFLLYDSRREVPSPFDGFSEKEASKGVFIEEGHLLMDRFIGG
;
A
#
# COMPACT_ATOMS: atom_id res chain seq x y z
N ALA A 1 -11.11 -2.50 -17.73
CA ALA A 1 -10.59 -1.44 -16.84
C ALA A 1 -9.17 -1.08 -17.24
N LEU A 2 -8.16 -1.93 -16.98
CA LEU A 2 -6.79 -1.70 -17.47
C LEU A 2 -6.64 -1.83 -19.00
N GLU A 3 -7.56 -2.54 -19.67
CA GLU A 3 -7.62 -2.59 -21.14
C GLU A 3 -7.93 -1.22 -21.79
N ASP A 4 -8.53 -0.30 -21.04
CA ASP A 4 -9.03 0.99 -21.55
C ASP A 4 -8.35 2.20 -20.87
N ALA A 5 -7.43 1.98 -19.93
CA ALA A 5 -6.79 3.03 -19.13
C ALA A 5 -5.36 2.67 -18.73
N ASP A 6 -4.47 3.66 -18.82
CA ASP A 6 -3.04 3.52 -18.47
C ASP A 6 -2.76 3.68 -16.96
N PHE A 7 -3.78 4.05 -16.18
CA PHE A 7 -3.68 4.27 -14.73
C PHE A 7 -4.94 3.81 -14.01
N LEU A 8 -4.75 3.09 -12.91
CA LEU A 8 -5.82 2.61 -12.02
C LEU A 8 -5.50 3.04 -10.59
N TYR A 9 -6.50 3.63 -9.93
CA TYR A 9 -6.48 3.89 -8.50
C TYR A 9 -7.53 3.03 -7.82
N LEU A 10 -7.12 2.32 -6.77
CA LEU A 10 -7.98 1.48 -5.96
C LEU A 10 -7.80 1.84 -4.49
N HIS A 11 -8.91 2.00 -3.78
CA HIS A 11 -8.96 2.37 -2.38
C HIS A 11 -9.87 1.40 -1.62
N VAL A 12 -9.47 0.98 -0.41
CA VAL A 12 -10.24 0.10 0.47
C VAL A 12 -10.21 0.64 1.90
N GLU A 13 -11.38 0.97 2.44
CA GLU A 13 -11.56 1.58 3.78
C GLU A 13 -11.60 0.56 4.93
N ALA A 14 -11.81 -0.73 4.63
CA ALA A 14 -12.12 -1.75 5.65
C ALA A 14 -11.10 -1.84 6.82
N PRO A 15 -9.77 -1.75 6.61
CA PRO A 15 -8.80 -1.74 7.71
C PRO A 15 -8.91 -0.51 8.64
N ASP A 16 -9.37 0.62 8.12
CA ASP A 16 -9.54 1.85 8.89
C ASP A 16 -10.75 1.77 9.83
N GLU A 17 -11.89 1.33 9.31
CA GLU A 17 -13.12 1.12 10.08
C GLU A 17 -12.91 0.13 11.24
N ALA A 18 -12.18 -0.96 11.01
CA ALA A 18 -11.81 -1.90 12.07
C ALA A 18 -10.97 -1.23 13.17
N SER A 19 -10.10 -0.28 12.79
CA SER A 19 -9.29 0.50 13.72
C SER A 19 -10.12 1.47 14.56
N HIS A 20 -11.10 2.14 13.95
CA HIS A 20 -12.05 3.00 14.67
C HIS A 20 -12.89 2.23 15.70
N MET A 21 -13.28 1.00 15.37
CA MET A 21 -13.97 0.11 16.32
C MET A 21 -13.05 -0.41 17.44
N GLY A 22 -11.72 -0.30 17.26
CA GLY A 22 -10.73 -0.85 18.17
C GLY A 22 -10.63 -2.38 18.11
N ASP A 23 -11.01 -2.98 16.99
CA ASP A 23 -11.04 -4.43 16.79
C ASP A 23 -9.76 -4.90 16.10
N VAL A 24 -8.87 -5.52 16.87
CA VAL A 24 -7.58 -6.05 16.38
C VAL A 24 -7.77 -7.22 15.43
N GLU A 25 -8.68 -8.12 15.75
CA GLU A 25 -8.88 -9.34 14.96
C GLU A 25 -9.48 -8.98 13.60
N GLU A 26 -10.45 -8.06 13.57
CA GLU A 26 -11.03 -7.60 12.32
C GLU A 26 -10.04 -6.75 11.51
N LYS A 27 -9.19 -5.92 12.14
CA LYS A 27 -8.16 -5.17 11.40
C LYS A 27 -7.17 -6.10 10.70
N ILE A 28 -6.69 -7.13 11.40
CA ILE A 28 -5.79 -8.14 10.83
C ILE A 28 -6.49 -8.85 9.66
N ARG A 29 -7.73 -9.31 9.88
CA ARG A 29 -8.51 -9.99 8.84
C ARG A 29 -8.75 -9.10 7.62
N ALA A 30 -9.05 -7.82 7.81
CA ALA A 30 -9.26 -6.88 6.72
C ALA A 30 -7.99 -6.70 5.88
N ILE A 31 -6.82 -6.63 6.51
CA ILE A 31 -5.52 -6.54 5.81
C ILE A 31 -5.23 -7.84 5.05
N GLU A 32 -5.40 -9.01 5.67
CA GLU A 32 -5.17 -10.31 5.02
C GLU A 32 -6.10 -10.52 3.81
N ARG A 33 -7.38 -10.13 3.94
CA ARG A 33 -8.33 -10.19 2.84
C ARG A 33 -8.00 -9.19 1.74
N PHE A 34 -7.54 -7.99 2.08
CA PHE A 34 -7.08 -7.03 1.07
C PHE A 34 -5.87 -7.59 0.30
N ASP A 35 -4.90 -8.16 1.00
CA ASP A 35 -3.72 -8.78 0.37
C ASP A 35 -4.12 -9.93 -0.57
N GLN A 36 -4.97 -10.84 -0.11
CA GLN A 36 -5.37 -12.00 -0.91
C GLN A 36 -6.36 -11.65 -2.03
N GLU A 37 -7.49 -11.01 -1.69
CA GLU A 37 -8.62 -10.83 -2.60
C GLU A 37 -8.40 -9.67 -3.57
N VAL A 38 -7.63 -8.64 -3.18
CA VAL A 38 -7.40 -7.44 -4.00
C VAL A 38 -6.01 -7.45 -4.60
N VAL A 39 -4.96 -7.42 -3.78
CA VAL A 39 -3.57 -7.33 -4.26
C VAL A 39 -3.20 -8.58 -5.06
N GLY A 40 -3.47 -9.77 -4.52
CA GLY A 40 -3.24 -11.05 -5.19
C GLY A 40 -3.95 -11.14 -6.54
N THR A 41 -5.24 -10.79 -6.58
CA THR A 41 -6.02 -10.78 -7.84
C THR A 41 -5.44 -9.82 -8.88
N ILE A 42 -5.01 -8.62 -8.47
CA ILE A 42 -4.35 -7.67 -9.37
C ILE A 42 -3.06 -8.29 -9.91
N LEU A 43 -2.20 -8.83 -9.04
CA LEU A 43 -0.93 -9.41 -9.44
C LEU A 43 -1.09 -10.59 -10.40
N GLU A 44 -2.08 -11.45 -10.19
CA GLU A 44 -2.40 -12.57 -11.10
C GLU A 44 -2.88 -12.11 -12.49
N GLY A 45 -3.57 -10.98 -12.55
CA GLY A 45 -4.12 -10.42 -13.79
C GLY A 45 -3.18 -9.51 -14.58
N LEU A 46 -2.09 -9.03 -13.96
CA LEU A 46 -1.15 -8.12 -14.62
C LEU A 46 -0.25 -8.86 -15.61
N THR A 47 -0.13 -8.30 -16.81
CA THR A 47 0.76 -8.81 -17.87
C THR A 47 1.52 -7.64 -18.52
N GLY A 48 2.72 -7.92 -19.05
CA GLY A 48 3.57 -6.90 -19.69
C GLY A 48 4.30 -5.98 -18.70
N ASP A 49 4.62 -4.77 -19.17
CA ASP A 49 5.29 -3.75 -18.36
C ASP A 49 4.26 -3.01 -17.51
N PHE A 50 4.49 -2.96 -16.19
CA PHE A 50 3.60 -2.31 -15.25
C PHE A 50 4.36 -1.76 -14.05
N ARG A 51 3.68 -0.86 -13.33
CA ARG A 51 4.16 -0.33 -12.05
C ARG A 51 3.04 -0.42 -11.04
N ILE A 52 3.40 -0.70 -9.79
CA ILE A 52 2.45 -0.77 -8.67
C ILE A 52 2.97 0.14 -7.56
N MET A 53 2.06 0.91 -6.96
CA MET A 53 2.32 1.63 -5.73
C MET A 53 1.27 1.23 -4.69
N VAL A 54 1.73 0.85 -3.49
CA VAL A 54 0.88 0.44 -2.37
C VAL A 54 1.24 1.28 -1.15
N LEU A 55 0.25 1.90 -0.53
CA LEU A 55 0.37 2.67 0.70
C LEU A 55 -1.02 2.88 1.34
N PRO A 56 -1.13 2.97 2.66
CA PRO A 56 -2.25 3.64 3.30
C PRO A 56 -2.13 5.15 3.10
N ASP A 57 -3.25 5.87 3.21
CA ASP A 57 -3.30 7.33 3.17
C ASP A 57 -3.06 7.97 4.55
N HIS A 58 -3.44 7.30 5.63
CA HIS A 58 -3.09 7.69 6.99
C HIS A 58 -3.03 6.50 7.96
N PRO A 59 -2.33 6.64 9.11
CA PRO A 59 -2.41 5.69 10.21
C PRO A 59 -3.63 5.94 11.11
N THR A 60 -4.30 4.84 11.48
CA THR A 60 -5.35 4.80 12.49
C THR A 60 -5.01 3.73 13.52
N PRO A 61 -4.22 4.05 14.57
CA PRO A 61 -3.81 3.08 15.58
C PRO A 61 -5.01 2.58 16.40
N ILE A 62 -5.11 1.27 16.62
CA ILE A 62 -6.22 0.65 17.37
C ILE A 62 -6.36 1.21 18.80
N SER A 63 -5.24 1.55 19.44
CA SER A 63 -5.22 2.14 20.78
C SER A 63 -5.79 3.57 20.81
N VAL A 64 -5.71 4.28 19.69
CA VAL A 64 -6.13 5.68 19.54
C VAL A 64 -7.53 5.78 18.94
N ARG A 65 -7.91 4.85 18.05
CA ARG A 65 -9.22 4.75 17.37
C ARG A 65 -9.60 5.98 16.55
N THR A 66 -8.61 6.78 16.18
CA THR A 66 -8.74 7.92 15.28
C THR A 66 -7.42 8.13 14.55
N HIS A 67 -7.44 8.96 13.52
CA HIS A 67 -6.29 9.20 12.66
C HIS A 67 -5.20 9.92 13.46
N VAL A 68 -3.95 9.60 13.15
CA VAL A 68 -2.78 10.30 13.69
C VAL A 68 -1.91 10.82 12.56
N ASP A 69 -1.18 11.89 12.83
CA ASP A 69 -0.24 12.49 11.88
C ASP A 69 1.14 11.83 12.02
N GLU A 70 1.21 10.54 11.67
CA GLU A 70 2.45 9.77 11.63
C GLU A 70 2.73 9.25 10.21
N PRO A 71 4.00 9.01 9.85
CA PRO A 71 4.35 8.44 8.55
C PRO A 71 3.71 7.09 8.27
N VAL A 72 3.41 6.84 6.99
CA VAL A 72 2.90 5.57 6.48
C VAL A 72 3.97 4.81 5.68
N PRO A 73 3.96 3.46 5.70
CA PRO A 73 4.80 2.68 4.80
C PRO A 73 4.29 2.81 3.36
N PHE A 74 5.20 2.78 2.39
CA PHE A 74 4.84 2.68 0.97
C PHE A 74 5.76 1.70 0.25
N LEU A 75 5.26 1.14 -0.85
CA LEU A 75 6.01 0.31 -1.77
C LEU A 75 5.80 0.82 -3.19
N LEU A 76 6.87 0.88 -3.96
CA LEU A 76 6.84 1.16 -5.39
C LEU A 76 7.57 0.03 -6.11
N TYR A 77 6.86 -0.66 -7.00
CA TYR A 77 7.36 -1.72 -7.84
C TYR A 77 7.30 -1.31 -9.32
N ASP A 78 8.31 -1.70 -10.08
CA ASP A 78 8.40 -1.49 -11.53
C ASP A 78 8.88 -2.80 -12.17
N SER A 79 8.01 -3.45 -12.97
CA SER A 79 8.30 -4.77 -13.53
C SER A 79 9.47 -4.77 -14.53
N ARG A 80 9.89 -3.58 -15.00
CA ARG A 80 11.03 -3.41 -15.90
C ARG A 80 12.38 -3.40 -15.17
N ARG A 81 12.38 -3.41 -13.83
CA ARG A 81 13.58 -3.34 -12.98
C ARG A 81 13.63 -4.55 -12.06
N GLU A 82 14.57 -5.48 -12.31
CA GLU A 82 14.87 -6.53 -11.34
C GLU A 82 15.75 -5.97 -10.22
N VAL A 83 15.12 -5.65 -9.08
CA VAL A 83 15.80 -5.22 -7.86
C VAL A 83 15.50 -6.22 -6.76
N PRO A 84 16.51 -6.90 -6.19
CA PRO A 84 16.30 -7.72 -5.01
C PRO A 84 15.71 -6.88 -3.87
N SER A 85 14.62 -7.34 -3.27
CA SER A 85 14.07 -6.68 -2.08
C SER A 85 15.02 -6.86 -0.90
N PRO A 86 15.49 -5.78 -0.24
CA PRO A 86 16.23 -5.88 1.01
C PRO A 86 15.30 -6.06 2.23
N PHE A 87 13.98 -6.17 2.01
CA PHE A 87 12.95 -6.26 3.03
C PHE A 87 12.29 -7.64 3.05
N ASP A 88 11.97 -8.12 4.25
CA ASP A 88 11.30 -9.41 4.47
C ASP A 88 9.77 -9.34 4.28
N GLY A 89 9.21 -8.13 4.17
CA GLY A 89 7.77 -7.92 3.98
C GLY A 89 7.37 -6.45 4.04
N PHE A 90 6.06 -6.20 4.00
CA PHE A 90 5.48 -4.86 4.07
C PHE A 90 4.96 -4.56 5.48
N SER A 91 5.65 -3.69 6.22
CA SER A 91 5.24 -3.20 7.54
C SER A 91 5.92 -1.87 7.85
N GLU A 92 5.42 -1.16 8.85
CA GLU A 92 6.00 0.08 9.37
C GLU A 92 7.46 -0.14 9.82
N LYS A 93 7.73 -1.29 10.45
CA LYS A 93 9.09 -1.65 10.90
C LYS A 93 10.05 -1.84 9.74
N GLU A 94 9.65 -2.56 8.69
CA GLU A 94 10.50 -2.76 7.51
C GLU A 94 10.69 -1.43 6.75
N ALA A 95 9.62 -0.66 6.58
CA ALA A 95 9.65 0.63 5.89
C ALA A 95 10.60 1.65 6.55
N SER A 96 10.81 1.57 7.87
CA SER A 96 11.76 2.43 8.60
C SER A 96 13.22 2.33 8.12
N LYS A 97 13.58 1.24 7.42
CA LYS A 97 14.91 1.03 6.82
C LYS A 97 15.00 1.57 5.38
N GLY A 98 13.86 1.97 4.81
CA GLY A 98 13.74 2.42 3.42
C GLY A 98 13.96 3.92 3.23
N VAL A 99 13.50 4.42 2.09
CA VAL A 99 13.55 5.84 1.75
C VAL A 99 12.36 6.55 2.38
N PHE A 100 12.62 7.65 3.09
CA PHE A 100 11.58 8.56 3.56
C PHE A 100 11.35 9.69 2.56
N ILE A 101 10.09 10.00 2.27
CA ILE A 101 9.67 11.13 1.44
C ILE A 101 8.84 12.05 2.32
N GLU A 102 9.38 13.22 2.62
CA GLU A 102 8.73 14.22 3.49
C GLU A 102 7.46 14.80 2.85
N GLU A 103 7.52 15.09 1.54
CA GLU A 103 6.39 15.62 0.80
C GLU A 103 5.67 14.50 0.03
N GLY A 104 4.60 13.95 0.62
CA GLY A 104 3.90 12.78 0.09
C GLY A 104 3.40 12.91 -1.35
N HIS A 105 3.04 14.11 -1.81
CA HIS A 105 2.59 14.35 -3.19
C HIS A 105 3.66 14.02 -4.25
N LEU A 106 4.95 14.07 -3.88
CA LEU A 106 6.07 13.70 -4.76
C LEU A 106 6.12 12.20 -5.08
N LEU A 107 5.38 11.35 -4.34
CA LEU A 107 5.26 9.93 -4.66
C LEU A 107 4.66 9.70 -6.04
N MET A 108 3.68 10.52 -6.44
CA MET A 108 3.03 10.36 -7.74
C MET A 108 3.99 10.67 -8.89
N ASP A 109 4.81 11.70 -8.75
CA ASP A 109 5.85 12.02 -9.74
C ASP A 109 6.85 10.87 -9.89
N ARG A 110 7.24 10.22 -8.79
CA ARG A 110 8.07 9.01 -8.83
C ARG A 110 7.35 7.84 -9.49
N PHE A 111 6.06 7.65 -9.20
CA PHE A 111 5.25 6.55 -9.70
C PHE A 111 4.94 6.65 -11.20
N ILE A 112 4.72 7.85 -11.73
CA ILE A 112 4.46 8.05 -13.16
C ILE A 112 5.76 8.27 -13.93
N GLY A 113 6.71 9.03 -13.37
CA GLY A 113 7.90 9.52 -14.08
C GLY A 113 8.96 8.45 -14.39
N GLY A 114 9.20 7.52 -13.45
CA GLY A 114 10.14 6.39 -13.67
C GLY A 114 11.58 6.71 -13.33
#